data_AF-A0AAU6D8H1-F1
#
_entry.id   AF-A0AAU6D8H1-F1
#
_cell.length_a   1.000
_cell.length_b   1.000
_cell.length_c   1.000
_cell.angle_alpha   90.00
_cell.angle_beta   90.00
_cell.angle_gamma   90.00
#
_symmetry.space_group_name_H-M   'P 1'
#
loop_
_entity.id
_entity.type
_entity.pdbx_description
1 polymer ?
#
loop_
_entity_poly.entity_id
_entity_poly.type
_entity_poly.pdbx_seq_one_letter_code
_entity_poly.pdbx_strand_id
1 'polypeptide(L)'
;MALDVFPSDAGGSAADRSIAARAWDLAALDRDYEALLAAHARALDALRAGDTVRQAALTERVSLIHDFRPIVFADPDMPSELLPAGRHGGAARAMFLESLDLSREPAHAFADDFIANA
;
A
#
# COMPACT_ATOMS: atom_id res chain seq x y z
N MET A 1 24.80 -17.66 -7.44
CA MET A 1 23.80 -18.37 -6.61
C MET A 1 22.91 -19.14 -7.57
N ALA A 2 22.97 -20.47 -7.60
CA ALA A 2 22.06 -21.30 -8.39
C ALA A 2 20.84 -21.60 -7.51
N LEU A 3 19.64 -21.27 -7.99
CA LEU A 3 18.39 -21.56 -7.30
C LEU A 3 17.79 -22.80 -7.95
N ASP A 4 17.64 -23.87 -7.17
CA ASP A 4 16.90 -25.05 -7.61
C ASP A 4 15.40 -24.77 -7.50
N VAL A 5 14.70 -24.77 -8.63
CA VAL A 5 13.27 -24.48 -8.71
C VAL A 5 12.50 -25.76 -9.03
N PHE A 6 11.50 -26.09 -8.21
CA PHE A 6 10.58 -27.20 -8.45
C PHE A 6 9.23 -26.65 -8.93
N PRO A 7 8.91 -26.75 -10.24
CA PRO A 7 7.60 -26.35 -10.73
C PRO A 7 6.53 -27.32 -10.25
N SER A 8 5.38 -26.79 -9.84
CA SER A 8 4.18 -27.55 -9.49
C SER A 8 2.98 -26.88 -10.18
N ASP A 9 2.09 -27.70 -10.74
CA ASP A 9 0.82 -27.28 -11.33
C ASP A 9 -0.30 -27.93 -10.50
N ALA A 10 -1.22 -27.12 -9.95
CA ALA A 10 -2.32 -27.62 -9.14
C ALA A 10 -3.44 -28.28 -9.98
N GLY A 11 -3.31 -28.31 -11.30
CA GLY A 11 -4.33 -28.80 -12.22
C GLY A 11 -5.26 -27.71 -12.74
N GLY A 12 -4.78 -26.47 -12.83
CA GLY A 12 -5.48 -25.32 -13.40
C GLY A 12 -5.97 -24.26 -12.39
N SER A 13 -6.45 -23.13 -12.93
CA SER A 13 -6.67 -21.88 -12.17
C SER A 13 -7.60 -21.98 -10.95
N ALA A 14 -8.56 -22.91 -10.93
CA ALA A 14 -9.43 -23.13 -9.78
C ALA A 14 -8.69 -23.78 -8.60
N ALA A 15 -7.79 -24.72 -8.90
CA ALA A 15 -6.97 -25.37 -7.89
C ALA A 15 -5.88 -24.42 -7.37
N ASP A 16 -5.29 -23.60 -8.25
CA ASP A 16 -4.32 -22.55 -7.85
C ASP A 16 -4.96 -21.53 -6.89
N ARG A 17 -6.18 -21.05 -7.21
CA ARG A 17 -6.95 -20.18 -6.32
C ARG A 17 -7.25 -20.84 -4.97
N SER A 18 -7.54 -22.14 -4.97
CA SER A 18 -7.77 -22.89 -3.72
C SER A 18 -6.51 -23.02 -2.89
N ILE A 19 -5.33 -23.20 -3.49
CA ILE A 19 -4.05 -23.26 -2.77
C ILE A 19 -3.74 -21.88 -2.19
N ALA A 20 -3.84 -20.84 -3.01
CA ALA A 20 -3.65 -19.45 -2.61
C ALA A 20 -4.50 -19.07 -1.38
N ALA A 21 -5.80 -19.39 -1.42
CA ALA A 21 -6.73 -19.08 -0.33
C ALA A 21 -6.47 -19.87 0.97
N ARG A 22 -5.76 -21.00 0.92
CA ARG A 22 -5.33 -21.75 2.13
C ARG A 22 -4.01 -21.26 2.69
N ALA A 23 -3.15 -20.73 1.83
CA ALA A 23 -1.83 -20.25 2.22
C ALA A 23 -1.88 -18.80 2.74
N TRP A 24 -2.82 -17.98 2.26
CA TRP A 24 -3.03 -16.60 2.70
C TRP A 24 -4.51 -16.32 2.99
N ASP A 25 -4.76 -15.56 4.06
CA ASP A 25 -6.07 -14.95 4.29
C ASP A 25 -6.22 -13.70 3.41
N LEU A 26 -6.54 -13.94 2.14
CA LEU A 26 -6.70 -12.90 1.14
C LEU A 26 -7.90 -11.97 1.43
N ALA A 27 -8.86 -12.43 2.22
CA ALA A 27 -10.00 -11.62 2.64
C ALA A 27 -9.60 -10.66 3.78
N ALA A 28 -8.76 -11.10 4.72
CA ALA A 28 -8.17 -10.20 5.71
C ALA A 28 -7.31 -9.13 5.04
N LEU A 29 -6.45 -9.53 4.11
CA LEU A 29 -5.59 -8.60 3.37
C LEU A 29 -6.41 -7.53 2.63
N ASP A 30 -7.52 -7.92 1.99
CA ASP A 30 -8.38 -6.97 1.29
C ASP A 30 -9.07 -5.98 2.25
N ARG A 31 -9.50 -6.44 3.44
CA ARG A 31 -10.03 -5.56 4.49
C ARG A 31 -8.98 -4.59 5.03
N ASP A 32 -7.73 -5.03 5.16
CA ASP A 32 -6.64 -4.15 5.59
C ASP A 32 -6.39 -3.04 4.55
N TYR A 33 -6.46 -3.36 3.26
CA TYR A 33 -6.41 -2.36 2.19
C TYR A 33 -7.62 -1.41 2.20
N GLU A 34 -8.82 -1.91 2.41
CA GLU A 34 -10.03 -1.08 2.56
C GLU A 34 -9.90 -0.10 3.75
N ALA A 35 -9.42 -0.60 4.89
CA ALA A 35 -9.21 0.21 6.09
C ALA A 35 -8.16 1.31 5.87
N LEU A 36 -7.06 0.98 5.19
CA LEU A 36 -6.03 1.95 4.81
C LEU A 36 -6.61 3.05 3.91
N LEU A 37 -7.37 2.67 2.87
CA LEU A 37 -8.03 3.63 1.97
C LEU A 37 -8.94 4.58 2.75
N ALA A 38 -9.76 4.05 3.64
CA ALA A 38 -10.65 4.86 4.47
C ALA A 38 -9.89 5.82 5.41
N ALA A 39 -8.79 5.35 6.01
CA ALA A 39 -8.00 6.14 6.95
C ALA A 39 -7.32 7.35 6.30
N HIS A 40 -6.85 7.20 5.06
CA HIS A 40 -6.01 8.21 4.39
C HIS A 40 -6.73 9.03 3.31
N ALA A 41 -7.96 8.67 2.91
CA ALA A 41 -8.71 9.36 1.85
C ALA A 41 -8.81 10.88 2.09
N ARG A 42 -9.15 11.30 3.32
CA ARG A 42 -9.29 12.73 3.64
C ARG A 42 -7.98 13.49 3.54
N ALA A 43 -6.87 12.87 3.94
CA ALA A 43 -5.56 13.50 3.89
C ALA A 43 -5.08 13.63 2.44
N LEU A 44 -5.33 12.62 1.61
CA LEU A 44 -5.09 12.69 0.17
C LEU A 44 -5.89 13.82 -0.49
N ASP A 45 -7.17 13.99 -0.15
CA ASP A 45 -7.98 15.08 -0.69
C ASP A 45 -7.42 16.47 -0.30
N ALA A 46 -6.92 16.62 0.93
CA ALA A 46 -6.26 17.85 1.37
C ALA A 46 -4.92 18.09 0.65
N LEU A 47 -4.17 17.03 0.34
CA LEU A 47 -2.95 17.11 -0.47
C LEU A 47 -3.25 17.53 -1.91
N ARG A 48 -4.30 16.96 -2.51
CA ARG A 48 -4.77 17.32 -3.87
C ARG A 48 -5.23 18.76 -3.96
N ALA A 49 -5.86 19.29 -2.91
CA ALA A 49 -6.29 20.69 -2.85
C ALA A 49 -5.12 21.68 -2.71
N GLY A 50 -3.94 21.21 -2.28
CA GLY A 50 -2.81 22.08 -1.96
C GLY A 50 -2.96 22.85 -0.63
N ASP A 51 -3.97 22.51 0.17
CA ASP A 51 -4.31 23.18 1.44
C ASP A 51 -3.54 22.63 2.65
N THR A 52 -2.66 21.65 2.42
CA THR A 52 -1.97 20.94 3.50
C THR A 52 -0.79 21.75 4.02
N VAL A 53 -0.82 22.07 5.31
CA VAL A 53 0.31 22.71 6.01
C VAL A 53 1.53 21.77 5.98
N ARG A 54 2.73 22.33 5.78
CA ARG A 54 3.98 21.55 5.60
C ARG A 54 4.22 20.48 6.67
N GLN A 55 3.98 20.78 7.94
CA GLN A 55 4.06 19.81 9.04
C GLN A 55 3.10 18.64 8.85
N ALA A 56 1.83 18.91 8.48
CA ALA A 56 0.82 17.90 8.27
C ALA A 56 1.17 16.99 7.07
N ALA A 57 1.79 17.54 6.02
CA ALA A 57 2.28 16.75 4.90
C ALA A 57 3.38 15.76 5.32
N LEU A 58 4.31 16.17 6.19
CA LEU A 58 5.32 15.26 6.74
C LEU A 58 4.68 14.18 7.63
N THR A 59 3.78 14.57 8.53
CA THR A 59 3.06 13.62 9.40
C THR A 59 2.30 12.59 8.58
N GLU A 60 1.51 13.04 7.60
CA GLU A 60 0.75 12.16 6.72
C GLU A 60 1.66 11.19 5.95
N ARG A 61 2.75 11.70 5.38
CA ARG A 61 3.73 10.88 4.66
C ARG A 61 4.27 9.75 5.53
N VAL A 62 4.66 10.05 6.77
CA VAL A 62 5.24 9.06 7.69
C VAL A 62 4.17 8.06 8.15
N SER A 63 2.98 8.53 8.51
CA SER A 63 1.85 7.68 8.91
C SER A 63 1.46 6.71 7.80
N LEU A 64 1.27 7.20 6.57
CA LEU A 64 0.91 6.36 5.43
C LEU A 64 1.98 5.29 5.13
N ILE A 65 3.27 5.63 5.22
CA ILE A 65 4.35 4.64 5.08
C ILE A 65 4.30 3.59 6.19
N HIS A 66 4.03 4.02 7.43
CA HIS A 66 3.93 3.13 8.57
C HIS A 66 2.77 2.14 8.41
N ASP A 67 1.61 2.62 8.01
CA ASP A 67 0.39 1.83 7.91
C ASP A 67 0.37 0.93 6.67
N PHE A 68 0.98 1.36 5.55
CA PHE A 68 1.04 0.58 4.32
C PHE A 68 2.04 -0.59 4.40
N ARG A 69 3.16 -0.42 5.11
CA ARG A 69 4.28 -1.39 5.11
C ARG A 69 3.89 -2.79 5.62
N PRO A 70 3.17 -2.96 6.74
CA PRO A 70 2.75 -4.29 7.22
C PRO A 70 1.90 -5.04 6.20
N ILE A 71 1.00 -4.33 5.50
CA ILE A 71 0.10 -4.91 4.51
C ILE A 71 0.90 -5.49 3.34
N VAL A 72 1.85 -4.73 2.79
CA VAL A 72 2.72 -5.19 1.70
C VAL A 72 3.61 -6.37 2.10
N PHE A 73 4.05 -6.44 3.35
CA PHE A 73 4.82 -7.60 3.83
C PHE A 73 3.98 -8.87 3.99
N ALA A 74 2.67 -8.73 4.17
CA ALA A 74 1.73 -9.83 4.20
C ALA A 74 1.21 -10.20 2.80
N ASP A 75 1.23 -9.27 1.84
CA ASP A 75 0.75 -9.48 0.48
C ASP A 75 1.70 -10.39 -0.33
N PRO A 76 1.22 -11.54 -0.83
CA PRO A 76 2.01 -12.41 -1.70
C PRO A 76 2.30 -11.87 -3.12
N ASP A 77 1.80 -10.69 -3.48
CA ASP A 77 1.91 -10.08 -4.82
C ASP A 77 1.45 -11.05 -5.93
N MET A 78 0.31 -11.69 -5.69
CA MET A 78 -0.23 -12.71 -6.59
C MET A 78 -0.67 -12.12 -7.92
N PRO A 79 -0.51 -12.87 -9.04
CA PRO A 79 -1.08 -12.52 -10.33
C PRO A 79 -2.58 -12.24 -10.23
N SER A 80 -3.03 -11.23 -10.97
CA SER A 80 -4.42 -10.76 -10.94
C SER A 80 -5.47 -11.85 -11.24
N GLU A 81 -5.10 -12.87 -12.01
CA GLU A 81 -5.93 -14.01 -12.40
C GLU A 81 -6.28 -14.93 -11.21
N LEU A 82 -5.50 -14.84 -10.12
CA LEU A 82 -5.70 -15.60 -8.89
C LEU A 82 -6.47 -14.80 -7.84
N LEU A 83 -6.72 -13.51 -8.07
CA LEU A 83 -7.42 -12.64 -7.15
C LEU A 83 -8.92 -12.59 -7.49
N PRO A 84 -9.82 -12.62 -6.49
CA PRO A 84 -11.21 -12.22 -6.67
C PRO A 84 -11.32 -10.82 -7.29
N ALA A 85 -12.36 -10.61 -8.10
CA ALA A 85 -12.67 -9.29 -8.63
C ALA A 85 -13.03 -8.31 -7.49
N GLY A 86 -12.67 -7.03 -7.65
CA GLY A 86 -13.03 -5.97 -6.71
C GLY A 86 -12.06 -5.75 -5.54
N ARG A 87 -10.82 -6.25 -5.63
CA ARG A 87 -9.83 -6.03 -4.57
C ARG A 87 -9.31 -4.59 -4.48
N HIS A 88 -9.05 -4.17 -3.26
CA HIS A 88 -8.62 -2.83 -2.88
C HIS A 88 -7.11 -2.59 -3.05
N GLY A 89 -6.29 -3.64 -3.17
CA GLY A 89 -4.82 -3.51 -3.22
C GLY A 89 -4.30 -2.58 -4.33
N GLY A 90 -4.90 -2.63 -5.53
CA GLY A 90 -4.55 -1.73 -6.62
C GLY A 90 -4.86 -0.26 -6.31
N ALA A 91 -6.04 0.00 -5.74
CA ALA A 91 -6.45 1.35 -5.33
C ALA A 91 -5.59 1.88 -4.17
N ALA A 92 -5.29 1.04 -3.19
CA ALA A 92 -4.42 1.39 -2.07
C ALA A 92 -3.00 1.73 -2.54
N ARG A 93 -2.45 0.98 -3.49
CA ARG A 93 -1.14 1.28 -4.09
C ARG A 93 -1.16 2.57 -4.91
N ALA A 94 -2.24 2.85 -5.64
CA ALA A 94 -2.40 4.11 -6.35
C ALA A 94 -2.44 5.32 -5.38
N MET A 95 -3.26 5.23 -4.33
CA MET A 95 -3.30 6.23 -3.25
C MET A 95 -1.93 6.43 -2.60
N PHE A 96 -1.22 5.33 -2.29
CA PHE A 96 0.11 5.39 -1.70
C PHE A 96 1.09 6.20 -2.55
N LEU A 97 1.18 5.87 -3.85
CA LEU A 97 2.09 6.55 -4.77
C LEU A 97 1.71 8.03 -4.95
N GLU A 98 0.42 8.33 -5.09
CA GLU A 98 -0.06 9.70 -5.24
C GLU A 98 0.22 10.55 -3.98
N SER A 99 -0.11 10.05 -2.80
CA SER A 99 0.17 10.73 -1.53
C SER A 99 1.66 10.96 -1.32
N LEU A 100 2.52 10.02 -1.71
CA LEU A 100 3.97 10.19 -1.62
C LEU A 100 4.52 11.23 -2.60
N ASP A 101 3.89 11.39 -3.76
CA ASP A 101 4.29 12.42 -4.72
C ASP A 101 3.87 13.81 -4.24
N LEU A 102 2.59 13.98 -3.90
CA LEU A 102 2.02 15.25 -3.46
C LEU A 102 2.63 15.77 -2.15
N SER A 103 2.95 14.88 -1.21
CA SER A 103 3.56 15.28 0.07
C SER A 103 5.05 15.59 -0.01
N ARG A 104 5.73 15.26 -1.11
CA ARG A 104 7.21 15.26 -1.18
C ARG A 104 7.83 16.61 -0.84
N GLU A 105 7.50 17.63 -1.62
CA GLU A 105 8.01 19.00 -1.43
C GLU A 105 7.61 19.60 -0.06
N PRO A 106 6.33 19.64 0.34
CA PRO A 106 5.95 20.24 1.62
C PRO A 106 6.55 19.50 2.81
N ALA A 107 6.69 18.16 2.75
CA ALA A 107 7.31 17.38 3.81
C ALA A 107 8.82 17.64 3.93
N HIS A 108 9.55 17.69 2.81
CA HIS A 108 10.98 17.99 2.80
C HIS A 108 11.25 19.40 3.32
N ALA A 109 10.51 20.39 2.85
CA ALA A 109 10.66 21.77 3.31
C ALA A 109 10.46 21.91 4.83
N PHE A 110 9.48 21.19 5.42
CA PHE A 110 9.34 21.17 6.88
C PHE A 110 10.51 20.47 7.58
N ALA A 111 10.97 19.33 7.05
CA ALA A 111 12.09 18.59 7.64
C ALA A 111 13.38 19.42 7.64
N ASP A 112 13.67 20.10 6.53
CA ASP A 112 14.82 20.99 6.40
C ASP A 112 14.73 22.17 7.37
N ASP A 113 13.57 22.83 7.45
CA ASP A 113 13.30 23.90 8.42
C ASP A 113 13.50 23.40 9.86
N PHE A 114 13.02 22.19 10.19
CA PHE A 114 13.15 21.62 11.52
C PHE A 114 14.60 21.29 11.88
N ILE A 115 15.36 20.67 10.96
CA ILE A 115 16.77 20.33 11.18
C ILE A 115 17.64 21.58 11.34
N ALA A 116 17.37 22.64 10.57
CA ALA A 116 18.14 23.88 10.66
C ALA A 116 17.92 24.65 11.97
N ASN A 117 16.79 24.42 12.66
CA ASN A 117 16.39 25.13 13.88
C ASN A 117 16.39 24.25 15.16
N ALA A 118 16.91 23.01 15.08
CA ALA A 118 17.06 22.08 16.19
C ALA A 118 18.43 22.21 16.87
#